data_AF-A0A852JRT3-F1
#
_entry.id   AF-A0A852JRT3-F1
#
_cell.length_a   1.000
_cell.length_b   1.000
_cell.length_c   1.000
_cell.angle_alpha   90.00
_cell.angle_beta   90.00
_cell.angle_gamma   90.00
#
_symmetry.space_group_name_H-M   'P 1'
#
loop_
_entity.id
_entity.type
_entity.pdbx_description
1 polymer ?
#
loop_
_entity_poly.entity_id
_entity_poly.type
_entity_poly.pdbx_seq_one_letter_code
_entity_poly.pdbx_strand_id
1 'polypeptide(L)'
;VFNDPIHGHIELHPLLVRIIDTPQFQRLRYIKQLGGTYFVFPGASHNRFEHSLGVGYLAGCLVRALKERQPDLGITERDILCVEIAGLCHDLGHGPFSHMFDGRFIPLTRPDLNWKHETSSVQMFEHLVTSNKLEEVMRSYGLVLEEDLLFIREQIGGPIDETACVKSWPYRGRPKEKSFLYEIVANKKNGIDVDKWDYFARDCHHLGIPNNFDYKRLLIFTRVCEVGNQKHICPRDKEVGNLYEMFHTRNCLHRRAYQHKTGNIIEIMQVITEAFQKADKYFEIRGSGGKVYRISTAMEDMEAYTKLT
;
A
#
# COMPACT_ATOMS: atom_id res chain seq x y z
N VAL A 1 20.20 2.89 -6.11
CA VAL A 1 19.39 3.53 -7.17
C VAL A 1 18.64 2.44 -7.90
N PHE A 2 17.33 2.58 -8.05
CA PHE A 2 16.48 1.72 -8.89
C PHE A 2 16.10 2.50 -10.15
N ASN A 3 16.04 1.83 -11.30
CA ASN A 3 15.52 2.44 -12.53
C ASN A 3 14.08 1.96 -12.74
N ASP A 4 13.12 2.85 -12.51
CA ASP A 4 11.70 2.57 -12.65
C ASP A 4 11.15 3.26 -13.93
N PRO A 5 10.34 2.58 -14.76
CA PRO A 5 9.86 3.15 -16.02
C PRO A 5 8.90 4.34 -15.84
N ILE A 6 8.29 4.50 -14.67
CA ILE A 6 7.32 5.56 -14.36
C ILE A 6 8.01 6.76 -13.73
N HIS A 7 8.94 6.52 -12.82
CA HIS A 7 9.56 7.56 -12.01
C HIS A 7 11.02 7.87 -12.36
N GLY A 8 11.64 7.09 -13.26
CA GLY A 8 13.04 7.21 -13.63
C GLY A 8 13.95 6.66 -12.53
N HIS A 9 15.01 7.40 -12.20
CA HIS A 9 15.95 6.98 -11.17
C HIS A 9 15.41 7.27 -9.77
N ILE A 10 15.14 6.21 -9.02
CA ILE A 10 14.68 6.25 -7.62
C ILE A 10 15.88 6.01 -6.70
N GLU A 11 16.13 6.95 -5.81
CA GLU A 11 17.06 6.78 -4.70
C GLU A 11 16.32 6.27 -3.47
N LEU A 12 16.83 5.22 -2.84
CA LEU A 12 16.25 4.63 -1.63
C LEU A 12 17.30 4.60 -0.53
N HIS A 13 16.89 4.99 0.66
CA HIS A 13 17.73 4.95 1.85
C HIS A 13 18.13 3.49 2.18
N PRO A 14 19.35 3.22 2.71
CA PRO A 14 19.80 1.86 3.01
C PRO A 14 18.87 1.04 3.89
N LEU A 15 18.17 1.67 4.84
CA LEU A 15 17.14 1.01 5.65
C LEU A 15 15.99 0.46 4.79
N LEU A 16 15.54 1.21 3.78
CA LEU A 16 14.48 0.78 2.86
C LEU A 16 14.97 -0.41 2.03
N VAL A 17 16.22 -0.38 1.56
CA VAL A 17 16.84 -1.51 0.84
C VAL A 17 16.86 -2.77 1.71
N ARG A 18 17.20 -2.64 3.00
CA ARG A 18 17.17 -3.78 3.95
C ARG A 18 15.77 -4.36 4.16
N ILE A 19 14.71 -3.55 4.04
CA ILE A 19 13.31 -4.01 4.08
C ILE A 19 12.94 -4.70 2.76
N ILE A 20 13.35 -4.11 1.63
CA ILE A 20 13.10 -4.64 0.28
C ILE A 20 13.76 -6.01 0.09
N ASP A 21 14.98 -6.20 0.59
CA ASP A 21 15.76 -7.44 0.45
C ASP A 21 15.36 -8.50 1.49
N THR A 22 14.05 -8.66 1.72
CA THR A 22 13.49 -9.69 2.61
C THR A 22 12.53 -10.61 1.84
N PRO A 23 12.38 -11.88 2.24
CA PRO A 23 11.42 -12.79 1.59
C PRO A 23 10.00 -12.23 1.57
N GLN A 24 9.60 -11.56 2.66
CA GLN A 24 8.27 -10.97 2.84
C GLN A 24 7.98 -9.87 1.81
N PHE A 25 8.98 -9.05 1.47
CA PHE A 25 8.82 -8.01 0.45
C PHE A 25 9.03 -8.55 -0.98
N GLN A 26 10.05 -9.38 -1.19
CA GLN A 26 10.34 -9.99 -2.51
C GLN A 26 9.18 -10.85 -3.03
N ARG A 27 8.36 -11.40 -2.13
CA ARG A 27 7.08 -12.04 -2.44
C ARG A 27 6.22 -11.24 -3.42
N LEU A 28 6.18 -9.92 -3.29
CA LEU A 28 5.34 -9.05 -4.11
C LEU A 28 5.70 -9.09 -5.61
N ARG A 29 6.86 -9.64 -5.98
CA ARG A 29 7.25 -9.85 -7.39
C ARG A 29 6.39 -10.90 -8.09
N TYR A 30 5.75 -11.76 -7.31
CA TYR A 30 4.97 -12.89 -7.82
C TYR A 30 3.47 -12.62 -7.79
N ILE A 31 3.04 -11.42 -7.37
CA ILE A 31 1.64 -11.05 -7.23
C ILE A 31 1.31 -9.95 -8.24
N LYS A 32 0.51 -10.30 -9.25
CA LYS A 32 0.07 -9.38 -10.31
C LYS A 32 -0.75 -8.22 -9.73
N GLN A 33 -0.42 -6.98 -10.10
CA GLN A 33 -1.13 -5.78 -9.65
C GLN A 33 -2.62 -5.85 -9.97
N LEU A 34 -2.93 -6.21 -11.22
CA LEU A 34 -4.29 -6.22 -11.77
C LEU A 34 -4.88 -7.63 -11.90
N GLY A 35 -4.30 -8.63 -11.22
CA GLY A 35 -4.81 -9.99 -11.18
C GLY A 35 -5.09 -10.58 -12.57
N GLY A 36 -6.34 -10.98 -12.80
CA GLY A 36 -6.82 -11.58 -14.03
C GLY A 36 -6.92 -10.61 -15.22
N THR A 37 -6.81 -9.31 -14.98
CA THR A 37 -6.76 -8.28 -16.04
C THR A 37 -5.60 -8.54 -17.01
N TYR A 38 -4.50 -9.15 -16.54
CA TYR A 38 -3.37 -9.56 -17.37
C TYR A 38 -3.77 -10.47 -18.55
N PHE A 39 -4.79 -11.31 -18.37
CA PHE A 39 -5.29 -12.19 -19.44
C PHE A 39 -6.14 -11.47 -20.49
N VAL A 40 -6.50 -10.21 -20.25
CA VAL A 40 -7.22 -9.35 -21.19
C VAL A 40 -6.28 -8.28 -21.78
N PHE A 41 -5.43 -7.70 -20.93
CA PHE A 41 -4.47 -6.68 -21.28
C PHE A 41 -3.06 -7.26 -21.15
N PRO A 42 -2.44 -7.73 -22.25
CA PRO A 42 -1.14 -8.41 -22.19
C PRO A 42 -0.01 -7.52 -21.66
N GLY A 43 -0.16 -6.19 -21.74
CA GLY A 43 0.78 -5.24 -21.15
C GLY A 43 0.71 -5.14 -19.62
N ALA A 44 -0.40 -5.54 -18.99
CA ALA A 44 -0.62 -5.53 -17.53
C ALA A 44 0.13 -6.68 -16.81
N SER A 45 1.41 -6.83 -17.11
CA SER A 45 2.30 -7.88 -16.61
C SER A 45 2.94 -7.53 -15.26
N HIS A 46 2.79 -6.27 -14.83
CA HIS A 46 3.37 -5.73 -13.62
C HIS A 46 2.78 -6.32 -12.33
N ASN A 47 3.60 -6.29 -11.29
CA ASN A 47 3.35 -6.86 -9.99
C ASN A 47 3.33 -5.77 -8.91
N ARG A 48 2.87 -6.16 -7.71
CA ARG A 48 2.79 -5.27 -6.55
C ARG A 48 4.17 -4.74 -6.13
N PHE A 49 5.25 -5.47 -6.39
CA PHE A 49 6.61 -5.08 -6.00
C PHE A 49 7.03 -3.70 -6.52
N GLU A 50 6.99 -3.50 -7.84
CA GLU A 50 7.40 -2.23 -8.46
C GLU A 50 6.45 -1.09 -8.13
N HIS A 51 5.16 -1.39 -7.92
CA HIS A 51 4.19 -0.43 -7.41
C HIS A 51 4.55 0.03 -5.99
N SER A 52 4.81 -0.90 -5.06
CA SER A 52 5.22 -0.58 -3.70
C SER A 52 6.49 0.28 -3.66
N LEU A 53 7.48 0.02 -4.53
CA LEU A 53 8.66 0.89 -4.67
C LEU A 53 8.29 2.32 -5.06
N GLY A 54 7.39 2.47 -6.02
CA GLY A 54 6.92 3.78 -6.47
C GLY A 54 6.12 4.52 -5.40
N VAL A 55 5.25 3.84 -4.66
CA VAL A 55 4.50 4.44 -3.54
C VAL A 55 5.44 4.91 -2.44
N GLY A 56 6.43 4.10 -2.04
CA GLY A 56 7.46 4.51 -1.09
C GLY A 56 8.22 5.76 -1.55
N TYR A 57 8.59 5.81 -2.82
CA TYR A 57 9.27 6.97 -3.42
C TYR A 57 8.39 8.23 -3.43
N LEU A 58 7.13 8.12 -3.86
CA LEU A 58 6.21 9.26 -3.91
C LEU A 58 5.85 9.76 -2.50
N ALA A 59 5.72 8.86 -1.53
CA ALA A 59 5.53 9.20 -0.12
C ALA A 59 6.71 10.06 0.38
N GLY A 60 7.94 9.63 0.08
CA GLY A 60 9.17 10.36 0.36
C GLY A 60 9.23 11.73 -0.35
N CYS A 61 8.88 11.80 -1.62
CA CYS A 61 8.82 13.06 -2.37
C CYS A 61 7.86 14.06 -1.74
N LEU A 62 6.66 13.61 -1.36
CA LEU A 62 5.64 14.49 -0.79
C LEU A 62 6.07 15.02 0.59
N VAL A 63 6.54 14.16 1.49
CA VAL A 63 6.94 14.58 2.83
C VAL A 63 8.16 15.51 2.82
N ARG A 64 9.14 15.26 1.93
CA ARG A 64 10.30 16.16 1.73
C ARG A 64 9.87 17.52 1.19
N ALA A 65 8.99 17.53 0.19
CA ALA A 65 8.47 18.77 -0.38
C ALA A 65 7.70 19.62 0.65
N LEU A 66 6.95 18.97 1.55
CA LEU A 66 6.30 19.64 2.68
C LEU A 66 7.32 20.21 3.67
N LYS A 67 8.35 19.43 4.02
CA LYS A 67 9.43 19.86 4.92
C LYS A 67 10.18 21.08 4.39
N GLU A 68 10.54 21.07 3.11
CA GLU A 68 11.28 22.17 2.48
C GLU A 68 10.46 23.47 2.44
N ARG A 69 9.15 23.37 2.16
CA ARG A 69 8.27 24.55 2.00
C ARG A 69 7.75 25.11 3.31
N GLN A 70 7.70 24.28 4.35
CA GLN A 70 7.18 24.63 5.67
C GLN A 70 8.04 24.01 6.78
N PRO A 71 9.25 24.56 7.03
CA PRO A 71 10.14 24.07 8.08
C PRO A 71 9.51 24.10 9.49
N ASP A 72 8.52 24.98 9.69
CA ASP A 72 7.72 25.14 10.91
C ASP A 72 6.85 23.92 11.26
N LEU A 73 6.68 22.97 10.33
CA LEU A 73 5.96 21.71 10.59
C LEU A 73 6.75 20.72 11.46
N GLY A 74 8.05 20.95 11.68
CA GLY A 74 8.88 20.07 12.51
C GLY A 74 8.99 18.64 11.97
N ILE A 75 9.00 18.49 10.63
CA ILE A 75 9.19 17.20 9.95
C ILE A 75 10.66 16.78 10.08
N THR A 76 10.89 15.66 10.76
CA THR A 76 12.23 15.11 11.00
C THR A 76 12.60 14.07 9.93
N GLU A 77 13.89 13.74 9.80
CA GLU A 77 14.32 12.61 8.93
C GLU A 77 13.70 11.28 9.39
N ARG A 78 13.48 11.11 10.70
CA ARG A 78 12.75 9.98 11.28
C ARG A 78 11.31 9.91 10.74
N ASP A 79 10.61 11.03 10.62
CA ASP A 79 9.26 11.06 10.05
C ASP A 79 9.26 10.69 8.56
N ILE A 80 10.24 11.20 7.80
CA ILE A 80 10.38 10.89 6.38
C ILE A 80 10.57 9.39 6.19
N LEU A 81 11.52 8.78 6.92
CA LEU A 81 11.76 7.35 6.83
C LEU A 81 10.52 6.53 7.21
N CYS A 82 9.79 6.90 8.27
CA CYS A 82 8.57 6.19 8.64
C CYS A 82 7.47 6.28 7.57
N VAL A 83 7.33 7.43 6.90
CA VAL A 83 6.36 7.63 5.80
C VAL A 83 6.78 6.81 4.58
N GLU A 84 8.07 6.78 4.23
CA GLU A 84 8.58 5.95 3.14
C GLU A 84 8.41 4.45 3.41
N ILE A 85 8.69 4.00 4.64
CA ILE A 85 8.48 2.60 5.05
C ILE A 85 7.00 2.24 4.98
N ALA A 86 6.10 3.11 5.45
CA ALA A 86 4.66 2.89 5.34
C ALA A 86 4.22 2.79 3.86
N GLY A 87 4.73 3.67 2.99
CA GLY A 87 4.47 3.62 1.55
C GLY A 87 4.97 2.33 0.89
N LEU A 88 6.19 1.87 1.23
CA LEU A 88 6.72 0.58 0.75
C LEU A 88 5.87 -0.60 1.24
N CYS A 89 5.43 -0.58 2.50
CA CYS A 89 4.84 -1.73 3.16
C CYS A 89 3.30 -1.81 3.06
N HIS A 90 2.63 -0.81 2.49
CA HIS A 90 1.16 -0.73 2.50
C HIS A 90 0.47 -1.93 1.81
N ASP A 91 1.16 -2.55 0.85
CA ASP A 91 0.65 -3.62 -0.01
C ASP A 91 1.19 -5.02 0.32
N LEU A 92 1.98 -5.17 1.39
CA LEU A 92 2.57 -6.45 1.80
C LEU A 92 1.54 -7.56 2.01
N GLY A 93 0.32 -7.20 2.40
CA GLY A 93 -0.78 -8.09 2.74
C GLY A 93 -1.58 -8.61 1.55
N HIS A 94 -1.35 -8.13 0.32
CA HIS A 94 -2.08 -8.63 -0.85
C HIS A 94 -1.86 -10.13 -1.07
N GLY A 95 -2.91 -10.85 -1.41
CA GLY A 95 -2.86 -12.28 -1.75
C GLY A 95 -2.67 -12.53 -3.25
N PRO A 96 -2.68 -13.80 -3.67
CA PRO A 96 -2.65 -14.17 -5.09
C PRO A 96 -3.71 -13.43 -5.90
N PHE A 97 -3.29 -12.88 -7.04
CA PHE A 97 -4.15 -12.05 -7.91
C PHE A 97 -4.73 -10.79 -7.23
N SER A 98 -4.02 -10.23 -6.24
CA SER A 98 -4.34 -8.96 -5.58
C SER A 98 -5.78 -8.89 -5.03
N HIS A 99 -6.67 -8.12 -5.66
CA HIS A 99 -8.03 -7.88 -5.18
C HIS A 99 -8.98 -9.07 -5.35
N MET A 100 -8.57 -10.09 -6.12
CA MET A 100 -9.33 -11.33 -6.20
C MET A 100 -9.32 -12.07 -4.85
N PHE A 101 -8.21 -12.00 -4.11
CA PHE A 101 -8.04 -12.78 -2.88
C PHE A 101 -8.91 -12.26 -1.72
N ASP A 102 -8.80 -10.97 -1.37
CA ASP A 102 -9.63 -10.31 -0.36
C ASP A 102 -11.07 -10.10 -0.83
N GLY A 103 -11.25 -9.70 -2.10
CA GLY A 103 -12.55 -9.28 -2.60
C GLY A 103 -13.48 -10.41 -3.03
N ARG A 104 -12.95 -11.65 -3.20
CA ARG A 104 -13.73 -12.81 -3.67
C ARG A 104 -13.41 -14.09 -2.92
N PHE A 105 -12.15 -14.56 -2.99
CA PHE A 105 -11.79 -15.90 -2.48
C PHE A 105 -12.03 -16.05 -0.97
N ILE A 106 -11.53 -15.11 -0.16
CA ILE A 106 -11.73 -15.16 1.30
C ILE A 106 -13.21 -15.04 1.67
N PRO A 107 -14.00 -14.06 1.17
CA PRO A 107 -15.44 -14.00 1.44
C PRO A 107 -16.21 -15.28 1.08
N LEU A 108 -15.79 -16.00 0.04
CA LEU A 108 -16.45 -17.23 -0.39
C LEU A 108 -16.01 -18.49 0.39
N THR A 109 -14.81 -18.49 0.97
CA THR A 109 -14.27 -19.64 1.74
C THR A 109 -14.41 -19.49 3.25
N ARG A 110 -14.38 -18.26 3.73
CA ARG A 110 -14.41 -17.85 5.14
C ARG A 110 -15.36 -16.65 5.30
N PRO A 111 -16.68 -16.83 5.09
CA PRO A 111 -17.66 -15.73 5.14
C PRO A 111 -17.80 -15.09 6.53
N ASP A 112 -17.34 -15.78 7.57
CA ASP A 112 -17.27 -15.33 8.96
C ASP A 112 -16.11 -14.34 9.22
N LEU A 113 -15.13 -14.28 8.31
CA LEU A 113 -13.94 -13.48 8.48
C LEU A 113 -14.00 -12.19 7.64
N ASN A 114 -14.05 -11.04 8.30
CA ASN A 114 -13.88 -9.74 7.65
C ASN A 114 -12.39 -9.45 7.44
N TRP A 115 -11.81 -10.08 6.43
CA TRP A 115 -10.40 -9.94 6.09
C TRP A 115 -10.16 -8.81 5.10
N LYS A 116 -9.09 -8.05 5.34
CA LYS A 116 -8.65 -6.94 4.50
C LYS A 116 -7.15 -7.06 4.25
N HIS A 117 -6.71 -6.70 3.06
CA HIS A 117 -5.28 -6.75 2.73
C HIS A 117 -4.49 -5.78 3.61
N GLU A 118 -5.06 -4.63 4.00
CA GLU A 118 -4.41 -3.65 4.87
C GLU A 118 -4.07 -4.21 6.26
N THR A 119 -4.99 -4.98 6.86
CA THR A 119 -4.74 -5.67 8.14
C THR A 119 -3.60 -6.68 7.99
N SER A 120 -3.55 -7.37 6.86
CA SER A 120 -2.48 -8.33 6.58
C SER A 120 -1.15 -7.66 6.24
N SER A 121 -1.17 -6.47 5.65
CA SER A 121 0.04 -5.68 5.43
C SER A 121 0.68 -5.30 6.75
N VAL A 122 -0.13 -4.95 7.76
CA VAL A 122 0.34 -4.70 9.13
C VAL A 122 0.95 -5.96 9.74
N GLN A 123 0.27 -7.12 9.66
CA GLN A 123 0.78 -8.39 10.18
C GLN A 123 2.06 -8.86 9.47
N MET A 124 2.10 -8.73 8.14
CA MET A 124 3.27 -9.08 7.34
C MET A 124 4.44 -8.15 7.62
N PHE A 125 4.19 -6.86 7.85
CA PHE A 125 5.21 -5.91 8.27
C PHE A 125 5.82 -6.28 9.63
N GLU A 126 4.99 -6.65 10.61
CA GLU A 126 5.47 -7.14 11.91
C GLU A 126 6.33 -8.40 11.77
N HIS A 127 5.87 -9.36 10.95
CA HIS A 127 6.62 -10.57 10.67
C HIS A 127 7.95 -10.29 9.93
N LEU A 128 7.95 -9.34 9.00
CA LEU A 128 9.15 -8.90 8.27
C LEU A 128 10.18 -8.30 9.24
N VAL A 129 9.76 -7.39 10.13
CA VAL A 129 10.67 -6.73 11.08
C VAL A 129 11.29 -7.74 12.05
N THR A 130 10.47 -8.62 12.62
CA THR A 130 10.89 -9.62 13.61
C THR A 130 11.76 -10.72 13.01
N SER A 131 11.35 -11.31 11.89
CA SER A 131 12.06 -12.44 11.26
C SER A 131 13.44 -12.07 10.73
N ASN A 132 13.59 -10.82 10.26
CA ASN A 132 14.84 -10.33 9.66
C ASN A 132 15.69 -9.50 10.66
N LYS A 133 15.28 -9.45 11.93
CA LYS A 133 15.97 -8.69 13.01
C LYS A 133 16.23 -7.23 12.62
N LEU A 134 15.26 -6.58 11.96
CA LEU A 134 15.43 -5.21 11.48
C LEU A 134 15.34 -4.17 12.59
N GLU A 135 14.89 -4.56 13.78
CA GLU A 135 14.77 -3.70 14.97
C GLU A 135 16.09 -2.99 15.32
N GLU A 136 17.21 -3.71 15.33
CA GLU A 136 18.53 -3.14 15.61
C GLU A 136 18.96 -2.18 14.50
N VAL A 137 18.67 -2.53 13.25
CA VAL A 137 18.99 -1.70 12.08
C VAL A 137 18.18 -0.40 12.13
N MET A 138 16.88 -0.47 12.41
CA MET A 138 16.01 0.70 12.56
C MET A 138 16.50 1.63 13.68
N ARG A 139 16.89 1.07 14.84
CA ARG A 139 17.51 1.85 15.93
C ARG A 139 18.80 2.52 15.50
N SER A 140 19.66 1.83 14.73
CA SER A 140 20.92 2.39 14.25
C SER A 140 20.76 3.60 13.32
N TYR A 141 19.62 3.67 12.61
CA TYR A 141 19.24 4.81 11.76
C TYR A 141 18.38 5.86 12.50
N GLY A 142 18.24 5.77 13.82
CA GLY A 142 17.59 6.79 14.65
C GLY A 142 16.07 6.68 14.81
N LEU A 143 15.48 5.53 14.48
CA LEU A 143 14.06 5.26 14.75
C LEU A 143 13.85 4.81 16.21
N VAL A 144 12.74 5.23 16.80
CA VAL A 144 12.27 4.79 18.12
C VAL A 144 11.16 3.76 17.90
N LEU A 145 11.50 2.48 18.08
CA LEU A 145 10.69 1.35 17.63
C LEU A 145 9.25 1.36 18.14
N GLU A 146 9.01 1.64 19.43
CA GLU A 146 7.65 1.59 19.99
C GLU A 146 6.70 2.57 19.29
N GLU A 147 7.15 3.81 19.11
CA GLU A 147 6.36 4.86 18.47
C GLU A 147 6.33 4.72 16.94
N ASP A 148 7.45 4.37 16.32
CA ASP A 148 7.59 4.35 14.87
C ASP A 148 6.94 3.14 14.22
N LEU A 149 7.06 1.96 14.83
CA LEU A 149 6.34 0.79 14.35
C LEU A 149 4.83 1.03 14.47
N LEU A 150 4.38 1.62 15.57
CA LEU A 150 2.98 2.00 15.74
C LEU A 150 2.53 3.00 14.67
N PHE A 151 3.33 4.04 14.42
CA PHE A 151 3.04 5.03 13.39
C PHE A 151 2.97 4.44 11.98
N ILE A 152 3.89 3.53 11.61
CA ILE A 152 3.86 2.84 10.31
C ILE A 152 2.61 1.97 10.18
N ARG A 153 2.27 1.19 11.21
CA ARG A 153 1.07 0.34 11.22
C ARG A 153 -0.20 1.18 11.09
N GLU A 154 -0.27 2.30 11.80
CA GLU A 154 -1.41 3.22 11.74
C GLU A 154 -1.57 3.90 10.37
N GLN A 155 -0.47 4.18 9.66
CA GLN A 155 -0.55 4.72 8.29
C GLN A 155 -1.08 3.71 7.28
N ILE A 156 -0.84 2.41 7.50
CA ILE A 156 -1.30 1.33 6.61
C ILE A 156 -2.72 0.89 6.98
N GLY A 157 -2.90 0.43 8.22
CA GLY A 157 -4.15 -0.16 8.70
C GLY A 157 -5.16 0.86 9.24
N GLY A 158 -4.74 2.10 9.53
CA GLY A 158 -5.53 3.10 10.25
C GLY A 158 -5.46 2.99 11.78
N PRO A 159 -6.33 3.71 12.51
CA PRO A 159 -6.29 3.71 13.97
C PRO A 159 -6.60 2.32 14.52
N ILE A 160 -5.78 1.86 15.49
CA ILE A 160 -5.89 0.52 16.09
C ILE A 160 -7.13 0.39 17.00
N ASP A 161 -7.58 1.49 17.59
CA ASP A 161 -8.76 1.54 18.45
C ASP A 161 -9.89 2.32 17.77
N GLU A 162 -10.79 1.61 17.09
CA GLU A 162 -11.98 2.19 16.45
C GLU A 162 -12.97 2.76 17.49
N THR A 163 -12.91 2.32 18.76
CA THR A 163 -13.87 2.73 19.80
C THR A 163 -13.52 4.04 20.50
N ALA A 164 -12.25 4.48 20.44
CA ALA A 164 -11.81 5.77 21.01
C ALA A 164 -12.25 7.01 20.19
N CYS A 165 -12.89 6.79 19.03
CA CYS A 165 -12.97 7.75 17.94
C CYS A 165 -14.02 8.89 18.08
N VAL A 166 -14.73 8.99 19.22
CA VAL A 166 -15.85 9.94 19.32
C VAL A 166 -15.46 11.32 19.89
N LYS A 167 -14.32 11.49 20.58
CA LYS A 167 -13.92 12.81 21.15
C LYS A 167 -12.43 13.15 21.14
N SER A 168 -11.51 12.22 20.92
CA SER A 168 -10.05 12.44 21.03
C SER A 168 -9.30 12.00 19.77
N TRP A 169 -8.07 12.52 19.60
CA TRP A 169 -7.14 12.11 18.53
C TRP A 169 -6.94 10.59 18.55
N PRO A 170 -7.27 9.85 17.47
CA PRO A 170 -7.36 8.38 17.50
C PRO A 170 -6.02 7.67 17.26
N TYR A 171 -4.97 8.43 16.94
CA TYR A 171 -3.65 7.89 16.64
C TYR A 171 -2.70 8.06 17.82
N ARG A 172 -1.81 7.09 18.00
CA ARG A 172 -0.81 7.05 19.07
C ARG A 172 0.61 7.19 18.57
N GLY A 173 0.88 6.83 17.31
CA GLY A 173 2.24 6.87 16.74
C GLY A 173 2.79 8.28 16.57
N ARG A 174 1.92 9.26 16.27
CA ARG A 174 2.27 10.68 16.19
C ARG A 174 1.16 11.56 16.78
N PRO A 175 1.52 12.73 17.33
CA PRO A 175 0.55 13.62 17.94
C PRO A 175 -0.23 14.40 16.87
N LYS A 176 -1.30 15.08 17.29
CA LYS A 176 -2.26 15.77 16.42
C LYS A 176 -1.63 16.86 15.55
N GLU A 177 -0.54 17.46 16.00
CA GLU A 177 0.22 18.48 15.28
C GLU A 177 0.84 17.92 13.99
N LYS A 178 1.05 16.60 13.92
CA LYS A 178 1.55 15.87 12.76
C LYS A 178 0.46 15.07 12.03
N SER A 179 -0.81 15.47 12.18
CA SER A 179 -1.94 14.77 11.58
C SER A 179 -1.85 14.63 10.05
N PHE A 180 -1.24 15.61 9.38
CA PHE A 180 -1.05 15.61 7.93
C PHE A 180 -0.19 14.44 7.42
N LEU A 181 0.67 13.85 8.25
CA LEU A 181 1.50 12.71 7.81
C LEU A 181 0.65 11.46 7.51
N TYR A 182 -0.46 11.27 8.24
CA TYR A 182 -1.41 10.17 8.01
C TYR A 182 -2.22 10.32 6.71
N GLU A 183 -2.13 11.47 6.03
CA GLU A 183 -2.85 11.74 4.78
C GLU A 183 -1.99 11.40 3.54
N ILE A 184 -0.74 10.95 3.73
CA ILE A 184 0.22 10.73 2.63
C ILE A 184 0.03 9.34 1.98
N VAL A 185 0.11 8.27 2.78
CA VAL A 185 0.17 6.88 2.26
C VAL A 185 -1.21 6.32 1.97
N ALA A 186 -2.11 6.35 2.95
CA ALA A 186 -3.48 5.85 2.81
C ALA A 186 -4.47 6.86 3.41
N ASN A 187 -5.03 7.72 2.56
CA ASN A 187 -5.86 8.82 3.02
C ASN A 187 -7.31 8.38 3.20
N LYS A 188 -7.68 8.01 4.44
CA LYS A 188 -9.04 7.58 4.77
C LYS A 188 -10.10 8.69 4.74
N LYS A 189 -9.71 9.98 4.68
CA LYS A 189 -10.66 11.10 4.71
C LYS A 189 -11.30 11.37 3.35
N ASN A 190 -10.47 11.41 2.30
CA ASN A 190 -10.92 11.80 0.95
C ASN A 190 -10.36 10.88 -0.15
N GLY A 191 -9.48 9.93 0.17
CA GLY A 191 -8.87 9.03 -0.80
C GLY A 191 -7.92 9.71 -1.77
N ILE A 192 -7.27 10.81 -1.38
CA ILE A 192 -6.19 11.45 -2.14
C ILE A 192 -4.87 11.11 -1.45
N ASP A 193 -4.11 10.19 -2.03
CA ASP A 193 -2.85 9.66 -1.47
C ASP A 193 -1.89 9.22 -2.58
N VAL A 194 -0.64 8.96 -2.20
CA VAL A 194 0.45 8.63 -3.13
C VAL A 194 0.34 7.23 -3.73
N ASP A 195 -0.39 6.32 -3.09
CA ASP A 195 -0.78 5.01 -3.65
C ASP A 195 -1.48 5.20 -5.01
N LYS A 196 -2.51 6.05 -5.04
CA LYS A 196 -3.25 6.38 -6.26
C LYS A 196 -2.40 7.02 -7.33
N TRP A 197 -1.46 7.87 -6.94
CA TRP A 197 -0.61 8.55 -7.88
C TRP A 197 0.31 7.58 -8.62
N ASP A 198 0.88 6.58 -7.91
CA ASP A 198 1.69 5.55 -8.55
C ASP A 198 0.82 4.66 -9.44
N TYR A 199 -0.25 4.04 -8.91
CA TYR A 199 -0.98 3.07 -9.70
C TYR A 199 -1.70 3.70 -10.89
N PHE A 200 -2.15 4.97 -10.82
CA PHE A 200 -2.67 5.63 -12.02
C PHE A 200 -1.62 5.73 -13.11
N ALA A 201 -0.41 6.20 -12.78
CA ALA A 201 0.65 6.34 -13.76
C ALA A 201 1.12 4.98 -14.29
N ARG A 202 1.30 4.01 -13.38
CA ARG A 202 1.79 2.66 -13.69
C ARG A 202 0.78 1.83 -14.46
N ASP A 203 -0.47 1.79 -14.04
CA ASP A 203 -1.51 1.03 -14.72
C ASP A 203 -1.78 1.63 -16.10
N CYS A 204 -1.86 2.96 -16.22
CA CYS A 204 -1.99 3.62 -17.51
C CYS A 204 -0.86 3.24 -18.47
N HIS A 205 0.40 3.25 -17.99
CA HIS A 205 1.56 2.86 -18.78
C HIS A 205 1.46 1.41 -19.30
N HIS A 206 1.13 0.47 -18.42
CA HIS A 206 1.06 -0.96 -18.78
C HIS A 206 -0.21 -1.33 -19.58
N LEU A 207 -1.32 -0.62 -19.36
CA LEU A 207 -2.58 -0.83 -20.08
C LEU A 207 -2.62 -0.12 -21.44
N GLY A 208 -1.69 0.80 -21.71
CA GLY A 208 -1.73 1.65 -22.92
C GLY A 208 -2.86 2.66 -22.90
N ILE A 209 -3.27 3.12 -21.70
CA ILE A 209 -4.30 4.15 -21.51
C ILE A 209 -3.59 5.45 -21.13
N PRO A 210 -3.97 6.62 -21.69
CA PRO A 210 -3.36 7.88 -21.26
C PRO A 210 -3.76 8.22 -19.82
N ASN A 211 -2.76 8.59 -19.00
CA ASN A 211 -2.98 9.18 -17.69
C ASN A 211 -3.08 10.70 -17.83
N ASN A 212 -4.25 11.27 -17.49
CA ASN A 212 -4.45 12.72 -17.55
C ASN A 212 -4.08 13.42 -16.22
N PHE A 213 -3.87 12.68 -15.13
CA PHE A 213 -3.57 13.24 -13.83
C PHE A 213 -2.07 13.50 -13.65
N ASP A 214 -1.71 14.75 -13.39
CA ASP A 214 -0.33 15.17 -13.10
C ASP A 214 -0.08 15.33 -11.60
N TYR A 215 0.45 14.26 -10.99
CA TYR A 215 0.84 14.24 -9.59
C TYR A 215 2.05 15.14 -9.29
N LYS A 216 2.97 15.37 -10.24
CA LYS A 216 4.16 16.22 -10.03
C LYS A 216 3.74 17.66 -9.85
N ARG A 217 2.78 18.11 -10.67
CA ARG A 217 2.15 19.42 -10.51
C ARG A 217 1.43 19.54 -9.17
N LEU A 218 0.61 18.56 -8.82
CA LEU A 218 -0.11 18.57 -7.53
C LEU A 218 0.87 18.64 -6.36
N LEU A 219 1.94 17.83 -6.38
CA LEU A 219 2.99 17.83 -5.37
C LEU A 219 3.62 19.21 -5.15
N ILE A 220 3.82 20.00 -6.22
CA ILE A 220 4.36 21.36 -6.12
C ILE A 220 3.40 22.32 -5.40
N PHE A 221 2.10 22.19 -5.66
CA PHE A 221 1.06 23.10 -5.15
C PHE A 221 0.45 22.69 -3.82
N THR A 222 0.94 21.62 -3.22
CA THR A 222 0.48 21.12 -1.93
C THR A 222 1.21 21.79 -0.77
N ARG A 223 0.43 22.24 0.24
CA ARG A 223 0.90 22.80 1.52
C ARG A 223 0.10 22.19 2.67
N VAL A 224 0.58 22.35 3.90
CA VAL A 224 -0.16 22.02 5.11
C VAL A 224 -0.82 23.28 5.67
N CYS A 225 -2.12 23.22 5.89
CA CYS A 225 -2.90 24.31 6.50
C CYS A 225 -3.65 23.78 7.73
N GLU A 226 -3.92 24.67 8.68
CA GLU A 226 -4.80 24.36 9.81
C GLU A 226 -6.26 24.49 9.36
N VAL A 227 -7.01 23.39 9.48
CA VAL A 227 -8.45 23.34 9.17
C VAL A 227 -9.16 22.77 10.39
N GLY A 228 -9.98 23.59 11.05
CA GLY A 228 -10.48 23.29 12.38
C GLY A 228 -9.34 23.22 13.39
N ASN A 229 -9.27 22.14 14.18
CA ASN A 229 -8.21 21.95 15.18
C ASN A 229 -7.11 20.96 14.72
N GLN A 230 -6.98 20.70 13.42
CA GLN A 230 -6.01 19.74 12.86
C GLN A 230 -5.25 20.36 11.68
N LYS A 231 -4.03 19.87 11.43
CA LYS A 231 -3.24 20.22 10.25
C LYS A 231 -3.52 19.22 9.12
N HIS A 232 -3.89 19.74 7.96
CA HIS A 232 -4.30 18.93 6.81
C HIS A 232 -3.47 19.28 5.57
N ILE A 233 -3.33 18.30 4.68
CA ILE A 233 -2.74 18.50 3.37
C ILE A 233 -3.75 19.24 2.48
N CYS A 234 -3.40 20.44 2.04
CA CYS A 234 -4.24 21.32 1.24
C CYS A 234 -3.55 21.62 -0.10
N PRO A 235 -4.08 21.12 -1.23
CA PRO A 235 -3.67 21.59 -2.54
C PRO A 235 -4.20 22.99 -2.80
N ARG A 236 -3.53 23.72 -3.69
CA ARG A 236 -3.92 25.08 -4.08
C ARG A 236 -5.30 25.09 -4.78
N ASP A 237 -6.08 26.15 -4.55
CA ASP A 237 -7.41 26.39 -5.15
C ASP A 237 -7.50 26.08 -6.66
N LYS A 238 -6.54 26.56 -7.46
CA LYS A 238 -6.49 26.35 -8.91
C LYS A 238 -6.28 24.89 -9.34
N GLU A 239 -5.85 24.01 -8.44
CA GLU A 239 -5.64 22.57 -8.72
C GLU A 239 -6.93 21.75 -8.58
N VAL A 240 -8.06 22.38 -8.25
CA VAL A 240 -9.36 21.69 -8.15
C VAL A 240 -9.71 20.94 -9.44
N GLY A 241 -9.39 21.48 -10.61
CA GLY A 241 -9.58 20.81 -11.90
C GLY A 241 -8.77 19.52 -12.03
N ASN A 242 -7.49 19.56 -11.63
CA ASN A 242 -6.59 18.40 -11.62
C ASN A 242 -7.12 17.30 -10.66
N LEU A 243 -7.72 17.67 -9.53
CA LEU A 243 -8.37 16.71 -8.63
C LEU A 243 -9.62 16.07 -9.26
N TYR A 244 -10.44 16.84 -9.99
CA TYR A 244 -11.55 16.25 -10.75
C TYR A 244 -11.05 15.27 -11.81
N GLU A 245 -9.98 15.62 -12.52
CA GLU A 245 -9.32 14.73 -13.49
C GLU A 245 -8.77 13.46 -12.84
N MET A 246 -8.26 13.55 -11.60
CA MET A 246 -7.82 12.39 -10.82
C MET A 246 -8.97 11.39 -10.62
N PHE A 247 -10.12 11.85 -10.12
CA PHE A 247 -11.28 10.98 -9.90
C PHE A 247 -11.92 10.51 -11.21
N HIS A 248 -11.88 11.33 -12.26
CA HIS A 248 -12.30 10.93 -13.60
C HIS A 248 -11.41 9.80 -14.14
N THR A 249 -10.09 9.94 -14.05
CA THR A 249 -9.10 8.93 -14.45
C THR A 249 -9.32 7.63 -13.69
N ARG A 250 -9.54 7.72 -12.36
CA ARG A 250 -9.92 6.57 -11.54
C ARG A 250 -11.14 5.84 -12.09
N ASN A 251 -12.22 6.57 -12.36
CA ASN A 251 -13.44 6.00 -12.91
C ASN A 251 -13.22 5.37 -14.30
N CYS A 252 -12.41 5.99 -15.16
CA CYS A 252 -12.04 5.45 -16.45
C CYS A 252 -11.28 4.13 -16.33
N LEU A 253 -10.29 4.05 -15.44
CA LEU A 253 -9.53 2.82 -15.19
C LEU A 253 -10.42 1.70 -14.65
N HIS A 254 -11.30 2.01 -13.69
CA HIS A 254 -12.29 1.04 -13.19
C HIS A 254 -13.18 0.50 -14.32
N ARG A 255 -13.76 1.38 -15.13
CA ARG A 255 -14.70 0.98 -16.19
C ARG A 255 -14.04 0.25 -17.36
N ARG A 256 -12.82 0.63 -17.73
CA ARG A 256 -12.13 0.09 -18.91
C ARG A 256 -11.30 -1.15 -18.60
N ALA A 257 -10.65 -1.19 -17.43
CA ALA A 257 -9.69 -2.23 -17.08
C ALA A 257 -10.15 -3.05 -15.87
N TYR A 258 -10.22 -2.45 -14.67
CA TYR A 258 -10.38 -3.22 -13.43
C TYR A 258 -11.70 -3.98 -13.34
N GLN A 259 -12.78 -3.45 -13.91
CA GLN A 259 -14.09 -4.10 -13.97
C GLN A 259 -14.39 -4.61 -15.39
N HIS A 260 -13.37 -4.81 -16.22
CA HIS A 260 -13.57 -5.32 -17.57
C HIS A 260 -14.26 -6.68 -17.51
N LYS A 261 -15.40 -6.81 -18.20
CA LYS A 261 -16.25 -8.01 -18.13
C LYS A 261 -15.48 -9.32 -18.29
N THR A 262 -14.54 -9.41 -19.23
CA THR A 262 -13.74 -10.63 -19.45
C THR A 262 -12.73 -10.87 -18.32
N GLY A 263 -12.11 -9.83 -17.77
CA GLY A 263 -11.16 -9.97 -16.66
C GLY A 263 -11.89 -10.38 -15.40
N ASN A 264 -13.01 -9.72 -15.14
CA ASN A 264 -13.98 -10.12 -14.15
C ASN A 264 -14.42 -11.57 -14.35
N ILE A 265 -14.74 -12.04 -15.55
CA ILE A 265 -15.10 -13.46 -15.78
C ILE A 265 -13.92 -14.40 -15.49
N ILE A 266 -12.68 -14.03 -15.79
CA ILE A 266 -11.53 -14.87 -15.48
C ILE A 266 -11.32 -14.97 -13.95
N GLU A 267 -11.58 -13.90 -13.21
CA GLU A 267 -11.50 -13.85 -11.75
C GLU A 267 -12.76 -14.40 -11.04
N ILE A 268 -13.96 -14.10 -11.56
CA ILE A 268 -15.31 -14.38 -11.04
C ILE A 268 -15.88 -15.69 -11.58
N MET A 269 -15.87 -15.90 -12.91
CA MET A 269 -16.45 -17.10 -13.53
C MET A 269 -15.44 -18.25 -13.53
N GLN A 270 -15.41 -18.92 -12.39
CA GLN A 270 -15.19 -20.36 -12.25
C GLN A 270 -13.79 -20.95 -12.46
N VAL A 271 -12.80 -20.21 -12.95
CA VAL A 271 -11.46 -20.81 -13.13
C VAL A 271 -10.62 -20.61 -11.88
N ILE A 272 -10.16 -19.39 -11.58
CA ILE A 272 -9.15 -19.22 -10.53
C ILE A 272 -9.76 -19.37 -9.13
N THR A 273 -10.82 -18.62 -8.81
CA THR A 273 -11.44 -18.66 -7.48
C THR A 273 -12.03 -20.04 -7.16
N GLU A 274 -12.78 -20.67 -8.08
CA GLU A 274 -13.30 -22.03 -7.83
C GLU A 274 -12.20 -23.08 -7.84
N ALA A 275 -11.16 -22.96 -8.70
CA ALA A 275 -10.04 -23.88 -8.63
C ALA A 275 -9.35 -23.76 -7.28
N PHE A 276 -9.18 -22.55 -6.75
CA PHE A 276 -8.63 -22.32 -5.42
C PHE A 276 -9.53 -22.94 -4.35
N GLN A 277 -10.86 -22.78 -4.43
CA GLN A 277 -11.78 -23.42 -3.49
C GLN A 277 -11.74 -24.95 -3.54
N LYS A 278 -11.66 -25.53 -4.75
CA LYS A 278 -11.56 -26.99 -4.95
C LYS A 278 -10.19 -27.51 -4.50
N ALA A 279 -9.12 -26.74 -4.73
CA ALA A 279 -7.75 -27.06 -4.37
C ALA A 279 -7.45 -26.83 -2.88
N ASP A 280 -8.19 -25.95 -2.20
CA ASP A 280 -7.94 -25.55 -0.80
C ASP A 280 -7.84 -26.74 0.15
N LYS A 281 -8.61 -27.80 -0.11
CA LYS A 281 -8.62 -29.03 0.69
C LYS A 281 -7.36 -29.88 0.55
N TYR A 282 -6.63 -29.71 -0.55
CA TYR A 282 -5.49 -30.56 -0.94
C TYR A 282 -4.16 -29.81 -0.95
N PHE A 283 -4.19 -28.48 -1.08
CA PHE A 283 -2.98 -27.68 -1.15
C PHE A 283 -2.45 -27.38 0.25
N GLU A 284 -1.25 -27.85 0.53
CA GLU A 284 -0.60 -27.75 1.85
C GLU A 284 0.55 -26.75 1.82
N ILE A 285 0.48 -25.73 2.67
CA ILE A 285 1.49 -24.68 2.80
C ILE A 285 2.11 -24.79 4.19
N ARG A 286 3.42 -25.00 4.25
CA ARG A 286 4.13 -25.10 5.52
C ARG A 286 4.40 -23.71 6.11
N GLY A 287 3.87 -23.46 7.30
CA GLY A 287 4.11 -22.26 8.09
C GLY A 287 5.04 -22.51 9.27
N SER A 288 4.92 -21.65 10.27
CA SER A 288 5.76 -21.66 11.47
C SER A 288 5.75 -23.00 12.20
N GLY A 289 6.95 -23.50 12.55
CA GLY A 289 7.10 -24.74 13.30
C GLY A 289 6.65 -26.00 12.54
N GLY A 290 6.56 -25.93 11.22
CA GLY A 290 6.16 -27.06 10.37
C GLY A 290 4.65 -27.33 10.34
N LYS A 291 3.83 -26.44 10.92
CA LYS A 291 2.37 -26.52 10.80
C LYS A 291 1.94 -26.36 9.35
N VAL A 292 0.90 -27.09 8.97
CA VAL A 292 0.35 -27.08 7.62
C VAL A 292 -0.89 -26.21 7.59
N TYR A 293 -0.90 -25.28 6.64
CA TYR A 293 -1.99 -24.35 6.34
C TYR A 293 -2.53 -24.62 4.94
N ARG A 294 -3.76 -24.15 4.69
CA ARG A 294 -4.41 -24.19 3.38
C ARG A 294 -4.32 -22.82 2.73
N ILE A 295 -4.80 -22.70 1.49
CA ILE A 295 -4.88 -21.41 0.79
C ILE A 295 -5.74 -20.42 1.61
N SER A 296 -6.86 -20.90 2.15
CA SER A 296 -7.83 -20.13 2.95
C SER A 296 -7.44 -19.90 4.41
N THR A 297 -6.34 -20.50 4.91
CA THR A 297 -5.87 -20.31 6.30
C THR A 297 -4.43 -19.80 6.38
N ALA A 298 -3.72 -19.69 5.25
CA ALA A 298 -2.35 -19.20 5.24
C ALA A 298 -2.20 -17.79 5.82
N MET A 299 -3.22 -16.93 5.71
CA MET A 299 -3.20 -15.59 6.31
C MET A 299 -3.23 -15.60 7.85
N GLU A 300 -3.45 -16.75 8.50
CA GLU A 300 -3.35 -16.90 9.95
C GLU A 300 -1.89 -17.09 10.42
N ASP A 301 -0.95 -17.38 9.50
CA ASP A 301 0.47 -17.54 9.77
C ASP A 301 1.32 -16.85 8.69
N MET A 302 2.02 -15.77 9.06
CA MET A 302 2.75 -14.96 8.09
C MET A 302 3.91 -15.70 7.41
N GLU A 303 4.45 -16.77 8.02
CA GLU A 303 5.47 -17.60 7.37
C GLU A 303 4.86 -18.44 6.22
N ALA A 304 3.67 -19.00 6.44
CA ALA A 304 2.89 -19.64 5.38
C ALA A 304 2.44 -18.62 4.33
N TYR A 305 1.92 -17.46 4.75
CA TYR A 305 1.43 -16.42 3.86
C TYR A 305 2.54 -15.85 2.97
N THR A 306 3.78 -15.80 3.48
CA THR A 306 4.95 -15.39 2.68
C THR A 306 5.15 -16.24 1.43
N LYS A 307 4.75 -17.53 1.49
CA LYS A 307 4.90 -18.51 0.41
C LYS A 307 3.67 -18.58 -0.51
N LEU A 308 2.60 -17.85 -0.20
CA LEU A 308 1.36 -17.82 -0.98
C LEU A 308 1.36 -16.62 -1.93
N THR A 309 1.55 -16.87 -3.23
CA THR A 309 1.63 -15.85 -4.30
C THR A 309 0.85 -16.25 -5.53
#